data_AF-A0A9P0A0Y9-F1
#
_entry.id   AF-A0A9P0A0Y9-F1
#
_cell.length_a   1.000
_cell.length_b   1.000
_cell.length_c   1.000
_cell.angle_alpha   90.00
_cell.angle_beta   90.00
_cell.angle_gamma   90.00
#
_symmetry.space_group_name_H-M   'P 1'
#
loop_
_entity.id
_entity.type
_entity.pdbx_description
1 polymer ?
#
loop_
_entity_poly.entity_id
_entity_poly.type
_entity_poly.pdbx_seq_one_letter_code
_entity_poly.pdbx_strand_id
1 'polypeptide(L)'
;MLRGAGIRRKVCLNTPVPRDWKNFLRNNENKKELFSLISEKIIGRAGKEIISTAGPTIRCSRLNCLHPGLQPCNHEEADTRLLLHAKEASQAGHKSIIIRTVDTDVIVISLAAFADINLEALWIAFGTGKDFELIPIHRVFNKIGPEKAAALPFFHAFTGSDTTSAFNKYGKKSAWETLNNFPEVLTAFQVLSNKPKDVETLMCDIEQFVVLMYDKTSSQTSVNKCRKELFTKKSRFFDGLPPTRAALIQHVLRCAYQAGYCWGQCLEKEQELPDPAIWGWTAAGDGEWAPNWSLLPEASLACQELLSCGCKSCNTKRCKCKKAMLKCTMLCKCEDCENGYKRTEHMENHNTDDDDEGNETANYTDDINEDL
;
A
#
# COMPACT_ATOMS: atom_id res chain seq x y z
N MET A 1 16.40 1.66 -8.91
CA MET A 1 17.67 1.04 -8.48
C MET A 1 17.89 -0.17 -9.38
N LEU A 2 18.73 -0.04 -10.41
CA LEU A 2 18.98 -1.10 -11.40
C LEU A 2 19.61 -2.32 -10.69
N ARG A 3 18.81 -3.34 -10.41
CA ARG A 3 19.28 -4.61 -9.85
C ARG A 3 19.78 -5.45 -11.04
N GLY A 4 21.05 -5.86 -11.02
CA GLY A 4 21.65 -6.64 -12.11
C GLY A 4 20.85 -7.90 -12.45
N ALA A 5 20.81 -8.25 -13.74
CA ALA A 5 20.17 -9.46 -14.25
C ALA A 5 20.83 -10.69 -13.62
N GLY A 6 20.06 -11.49 -12.89
CA GLY A 6 20.58 -12.66 -12.17
C GLY A 6 21.32 -13.64 -13.08
N ILE A 7 22.15 -14.51 -12.50
CA ILE A 7 22.95 -15.47 -13.28
C ILE A 7 22.03 -16.52 -13.93
N ARG A 8 22.00 -16.54 -15.27
CA ARG A 8 21.29 -17.57 -16.02
C ARG A 8 21.94 -18.94 -15.81
N ARG A 9 21.13 -19.94 -15.47
CA ARG A 9 21.57 -21.33 -15.32
C ARG A 9 20.44 -22.26 -15.75
N LYS A 10 20.69 -23.06 -16.80
CA LYS A 10 19.75 -24.07 -17.27
C LYS A 10 19.34 -25.00 -16.13
N VAL A 11 18.04 -25.24 -15.97
CA VAL A 11 17.51 -26.10 -14.90
C VAL A 11 17.11 -27.46 -15.48
N CYS A 12 17.80 -28.52 -15.07
CA CYS A 12 17.45 -29.90 -15.36
C CYS A 12 17.89 -30.81 -14.20
N LEU A 13 17.45 -32.07 -14.19
CA LEU A 13 17.74 -33.02 -13.10
C LEU A 13 19.23 -33.18 -12.79
N ASN A 14 20.07 -33.11 -13.81
CA ASN A 14 21.52 -33.29 -13.67
C ASN A 14 22.25 -31.97 -13.38
N THR A 15 21.53 -30.84 -13.33
CA THR A 15 22.14 -29.56 -12.96
C THR A 15 22.40 -29.53 -11.47
N PRO A 16 23.63 -29.22 -11.02
CA PRO A 16 23.90 -29.09 -9.59
C PRO A 16 23.04 -28.00 -8.95
N VAL A 17 22.63 -28.20 -7.71
CA VAL A 17 21.80 -27.22 -6.98
C VAL A 17 22.52 -25.85 -6.92
N PRO A 18 21.82 -24.72 -7.14
CA PRO A 18 22.39 -23.39 -6.96
C PRO A 18 22.95 -23.18 -5.56
N ARG A 19 24.18 -22.66 -5.47
CA ARG A 19 24.77 -22.25 -4.18
C ARG A 19 24.21 -20.90 -3.72
N ASP A 20 24.07 -19.97 -4.67
CA ASP A 20 23.45 -18.66 -4.45
C ASP A 20 22.03 -18.65 -5.02
N TRP A 21 21.07 -19.04 -4.18
CA TRP A 21 19.66 -19.02 -4.53
C TRP A 21 19.12 -17.61 -4.80
N LYS A 22 19.63 -16.58 -4.12
CA LYS A 22 19.15 -15.20 -4.28
C LYS A 22 19.44 -14.70 -5.69
N ASN A 23 20.67 -14.92 -6.17
CA ASN A 23 21.05 -14.50 -7.51
C ASN A 23 20.41 -15.38 -8.60
N PHE A 24 20.32 -16.69 -8.35
CA PHE A 24 19.64 -17.62 -9.26
C PHE A 24 18.16 -17.26 -9.47
N LEU A 25 17.43 -16.96 -8.38
CA LEU A 25 16.01 -16.59 -8.42
C LEU A 25 15.78 -15.15 -8.91
N ARG A 26 16.80 -14.34 -9.21
CA ARG A 26 16.61 -13.04 -9.89
C ARG A 26 16.38 -13.20 -11.39
N ASN A 27 16.74 -14.34 -11.97
CA ASN A 27 16.55 -14.59 -13.39
C ASN A 27 15.19 -15.28 -13.63
N ASN A 28 14.32 -14.65 -14.42
CA ASN A 28 12.97 -15.17 -14.67
C ASN A 28 12.95 -16.51 -15.41
N GLU A 29 13.90 -16.75 -16.33
CA GLU A 29 13.99 -18.03 -17.04
C GLU A 29 14.40 -19.17 -16.10
N ASN A 30 15.29 -18.91 -15.14
CA ASN A 30 15.61 -19.89 -14.10
C ASN A 30 14.37 -20.28 -13.28
N LYS A 31 13.54 -19.30 -12.90
CA LYS A 31 12.29 -19.56 -12.18
C LYS A 31 11.35 -20.43 -13.00
N LYS A 32 11.11 -20.04 -14.27
CA LYS A 32 10.22 -20.78 -15.19
C LYS A 32 10.65 -22.24 -15.34
N GLU A 33 11.93 -22.48 -15.61
CA GLU A 33 12.44 -23.85 -15.78
C GLU A 33 12.39 -24.64 -14.46
N LEU A 34 12.71 -24.01 -13.32
CA LEU A 34 12.61 -24.65 -12.01
C LEU A 34 11.18 -25.07 -11.68
N PHE A 35 10.21 -24.18 -11.85
CA PHE A 35 8.80 -24.50 -11.60
C PHE A 35 8.28 -25.60 -12.53
N SER A 36 8.65 -25.56 -13.81
CA SER A 36 8.31 -26.62 -14.76
C SER A 36 8.86 -27.97 -14.32
N LEU A 37 10.15 -28.02 -13.94
CA LEU A 37 10.80 -29.25 -13.48
C LEU A 37 10.16 -29.80 -12.20
N ILE A 38 9.91 -28.94 -11.20
CA ILE A 38 9.26 -29.35 -9.94
C ILE A 38 7.85 -29.88 -10.22
N SER A 39 7.08 -29.16 -11.04
CA SER A 39 5.72 -29.54 -11.42
C SER A 39 5.65 -30.89 -12.12
N GLU A 40 6.64 -31.22 -12.95
CA GLU A 40 6.74 -32.55 -13.56
C GLU A 40 7.09 -33.64 -12.54
N LYS A 41 8.06 -33.39 -11.65
CA LYS A 41 8.61 -34.43 -10.77
C LYS A 41 7.80 -34.68 -9.51
N ILE A 42 7.00 -33.73 -9.04
CA ILE A 42 6.21 -33.89 -7.82
C ILE A 42 5.03 -34.85 -8.00
N ILE A 43 4.51 -34.92 -9.23
CA ILE A 43 3.32 -35.69 -9.61
C ILE A 43 3.48 -37.20 -9.36
N GLY A 44 4.68 -37.75 -9.54
CA GLY A 44 4.96 -39.18 -9.35
C GLY A 44 5.37 -39.60 -7.93
N ARG A 45 5.30 -38.71 -6.94
CA ARG A 45 5.98 -38.92 -5.63
C ARG A 45 5.08 -39.16 -4.42
N ALA A 46 3.75 -39.28 -4.58
CA ALA A 46 2.86 -39.47 -3.44
C ALA A 46 1.80 -40.55 -3.63
N GLY A 47 1.40 -41.17 -2.52
CA GLY A 47 0.19 -42.01 -2.42
C GLY A 47 -1.11 -41.20 -2.33
N LYS A 48 -1.07 -39.90 -2.63
CA LYS A 48 -2.22 -38.97 -2.68
C LYS A 48 -2.32 -38.35 -4.06
N GLU A 49 -3.50 -37.84 -4.39
CA GLU A 49 -3.67 -37.00 -5.57
C GLU A 49 -2.87 -35.71 -5.42
N ILE A 50 -2.12 -35.36 -6.46
CA ILE A 50 -1.33 -34.13 -6.54
C ILE A 50 -1.77 -33.42 -7.81
N ILE A 51 -2.16 -32.16 -7.65
CA ILE A 51 -2.42 -31.24 -8.75
C ILE A 51 -1.35 -30.16 -8.66
N SER A 52 -0.59 -29.97 -9.73
CA SER A 52 0.49 -28.99 -9.80
C SER A 52 0.29 -28.07 -10.99
N THR A 53 0.44 -26.77 -10.76
CA THR A 53 0.38 -25.75 -11.81
C THR A 53 1.53 -25.90 -12.80
N ALA A 54 1.24 -25.76 -14.09
CA ALA A 54 2.21 -25.77 -15.19
C ALA A 54 1.85 -24.68 -16.21
N GLY A 55 2.34 -23.46 -15.98
CA GLY A 55 1.95 -22.28 -16.77
C GLY A 55 0.43 -22.08 -16.73
N PRO A 56 -0.25 -21.94 -17.87
CA PRO A 56 -1.71 -21.77 -17.90
C PRO A 56 -2.48 -23.07 -17.63
N THR A 57 -1.79 -24.22 -17.55
CA THR A 57 -2.40 -25.55 -17.39
C THR A 57 -2.09 -26.16 -16.02
N ILE A 58 -2.59 -27.37 -15.77
CA ILE A 58 -2.22 -28.18 -14.62
C ILE A 58 -1.64 -29.54 -15.04
N ARG A 59 -0.91 -30.15 -14.11
CA ARG A 59 -0.54 -31.57 -14.13
C ARG A 59 -1.24 -32.27 -12.97
N CYS A 60 -1.73 -33.48 -13.19
CA CYS A 60 -2.35 -34.30 -12.15
C CYS A 60 -1.67 -35.67 -12.05
N SER A 61 -1.54 -36.20 -10.83
CA SER A 61 -0.98 -37.54 -10.59
C SER A 61 -1.92 -38.68 -10.96
N ARG A 62 -3.23 -38.42 -10.98
CA ARG A 62 -4.20 -39.36 -11.52
C ARG A 62 -4.33 -39.21 -13.03
N LEU A 63 -4.24 -40.34 -13.74
CA LEU A 63 -4.59 -40.43 -15.16
C LEU A 63 -6.07 -40.04 -15.34
N ASN A 64 -6.37 -39.26 -16.38
CA ASN A 64 -7.72 -38.78 -16.74
C ASN A 64 -8.41 -37.88 -15.70
N CYS A 65 -7.67 -37.27 -14.78
CA CYS A 65 -8.25 -36.31 -13.85
C CYS A 65 -8.57 -34.98 -14.57
N LEU A 66 -9.86 -34.62 -14.61
CA LEU A 66 -10.35 -33.41 -15.25
C LEU A 66 -10.63 -32.35 -14.18
N HIS A 67 -9.82 -31.29 -14.18
CA HIS A 67 -10.05 -30.09 -13.39
C HIS A 67 -10.31 -28.88 -14.30
N PRO A 68 -11.47 -28.82 -14.97
CA PRO A 68 -11.78 -27.71 -15.86
C PRO A 68 -11.87 -26.37 -15.12
N GLY A 69 -12.08 -26.36 -13.80
CA GLY A 69 -12.04 -25.14 -12.99
C GLY A 69 -10.64 -24.60 -12.70
N LEU A 70 -9.58 -25.33 -13.08
CA LEU A 70 -8.18 -24.94 -12.83
C LEU A 70 -7.37 -24.63 -14.10
N GLN A 71 -7.93 -24.88 -15.29
CA GLN A 71 -7.26 -24.63 -16.57
C GLN A 71 -8.24 -24.34 -17.73
N PRO A 72 -7.83 -23.59 -18.77
CA PRO A 72 -6.67 -22.68 -18.74
C PRO A 72 -6.88 -21.60 -17.66
N CYS A 73 -5.78 -21.10 -17.10
CA CYS A 73 -5.79 -20.08 -16.04
C CYS A 73 -4.69 -19.05 -16.34
N ASN A 74 -5.03 -17.76 -16.34
CA ASN A 74 -4.10 -16.68 -16.67
C ASN A 74 -3.51 -15.96 -15.45
N HIS A 75 -3.79 -16.44 -14.23
CA HIS A 75 -3.26 -15.84 -13.01
C HIS A 75 -1.73 -15.87 -13.05
N GLU A 76 -1.13 -14.68 -12.92
CA GLU A 76 0.32 -14.52 -12.84
C GLU A 76 0.85 -14.93 -11.46
N GLU A 77 0.14 -14.54 -10.40
CA GLU A 77 0.56 -14.75 -9.02
C GLU A 77 -0.06 -16.01 -8.39
N ALA A 78 0.66 -16.57 -7.41
CA ALA A 78 0.23 -17.77 -6.71
C ALA A 78 -0.84 -17.47 -5.65
N ASP A 79 -0.83 -16.26 -5.10
CA ASP A 79 -1.75 -15.81 -4.06
C ASP A 79 -3.22 -15.99 -4.47
N THR A 80 -3.61 -15.51 -5.65
CA THR A 80 -4.96 -15.64 -6.20
C THR A 80 -5.22 -17.06 -6.69
N ARG A 81 -4.23 -17.69 -7.33
CA ARG A 81 -4.40 -19.02 -7.93
C ARG A 81 -4.64 -20.10 -6.88
N LEU A 82 -4.10 -19.95 -5.68
CA LEU A 82 -4.38 -20.84 -4.54
C LEU A 82 -5.88 -20.85 -4.17
N LEU A 83 -6.58 -19.72 -4.29
CA LEU A 83 -8.01 -19.65 -3.99
C LEU A 83 -8.86 -20.32 -5.06
N LEU A 84 -8.42 -20.29 -6.33
CA LEU A 84 -9.06 -21.05 -7.39
C LEU A 84 -8.99 -22.57 -7.11
N HIS A 85 -7.84 -23.06 -6.61
CA HIS A 85 -7.72 -24.44 -6.12
C HIS A 85 -8.67 -24.75 -4.95
N ALA A 86 -8.83 -23.81 -4.01
CA ALA A 86 -9.75 -23.97 -2.90
C ALA A 86 -11.21 -24.05 -3.37
N LYS A 87 -11.61 -23.23 -4.35
CA LYS A 87 -12.94 -23.26 -4.97
C LYS A 87 -13.22 -24.57 -5.70
N GLU A 88 -12.30 -25.03 -6.54
CA GLU A 88 -12.46 -26.32 -7.23
C GLU A 88 -12.61 -27.48 -6.23
N ALA A 89 -11.79 -27.50 -5.18
CA ALA A 89 -11.89 -28.52 -4.14
C ALA A 89 -13.24 -28.46 -3.39
N SER A 90 -13.73 -27.25 -3.09
CA SER A 90 -15.08 -27.07 -2.52
C SER A 90 -16.18 -27.62 -3.44
N GLN A 91 -16.10 -27.33 -4.74
CA GLN A 91 -17.02 -27.84 -5.76
C GLN A 91 -16.94 -29.36 -5.93
N ALA A 92 -15.77 -29.96 -5.68
CA ALA A 92 -15.59 -31.41 -5.61
C ALA A 92 -16.11 -32.05 -4.30
N GLY A 93 -16.70 -31.26 -3.40
CA GLY A 93 -17.33 -31.72 -2.16
C GLY A 93 -16.45 -31.65 -0.91
N HIS A 94 -15.23 -31.11 -1.00
CA HIS A 94 -14.39 -30.90 0.17
C HIS A 94 -14.95 -29.77 1.05
N LYS A 95 -15.09 -30.04 2.35
CA LYS A 95 -15.65 -29.08 3.32
C LYS A 95 -14.60 -28.27 4.07
N SER A 96 -13.39 -28.82 4.19
CA SER A 96 -12.29 -28.20 4.92
C SER A 96 -11.03 -28.18 4.08
N ILE A 97 -10.36 -27.03 4.04
CA ILE A 97 -9.14 -26.81 3.27
C ILE A 97 -8.09 -26.11 4.14
N ILE A 98 -6.83 -26.48 3.92
CA ILE A 98 -5.67 -25.79 4.48
C ILE A 98 -4.83 -25.24 3.33
N ILE A 99 -4.58 -23.94 3.34
CA ILE A 99 -3.64 -23.29 2.42
C ILE A 99 -2.34 -23.03 3.17
N ARG A 100 -1.21 -23.42 2.60
CA ARG A 100 0.14 -23.19 3.16
C ARG A 100 0.78 -21.99 2.47
N THR A 101 1.13 -20.97 3.24
CA THR A 101 1.76 -19.75 2.71
C THR A 101 2.61 -19.05 3.77
N VAL A 102 3.46 -18.14 3.34
CA VAL A 102 4.13 -17.13 4.19
C VAL A 102 3.70 -15.71 3.82
N ASP A 103 2.82 -15.59 2.84
CA ASP A 103 2.36 -14.35 2.26
C ASP A 103 1.06 -13.87 2.91
N THR A 104 1.04 -12.61 3.34
CA THR A 104 -0.11 -12.00 4.02
C THR A 104 -1.26 -11.75 3.05
N ASP A 105 -0.96 -11.54 1.76
CA ASP A 105 -1.97 -11.23 0.75
C ASP A 105 -2.96 -12.40 0.63
N VAL A 106 -2.47 -13.64 0.75
CA VAL A 106 -3.31 -14.85 0.77
C VAL A 106 -4.32 -14.82 1.92
N ILE A 107 -3.97 -14.32 3.11
CA ILE A 107 -4.90 -14.22 4.24
C ILE A 107 -6.02 -13.22 3.91
N VAL A 108 -5.65 -12.06 3.39
CA VAL A 108 -6.57 -10.97 3.02
C VAL A 108 -7.54 -11.43 1.94
N ILE A 109 -7.03 -12.04 0.87
CA ILE A 109 -7.82 -12.57 -0.25
C ILE A 109 -8.72 -13.72 0.24
N SER A 110 -8.20 -14.61 1.10
CA SER A 110 -9.00 -15.71 1.67
C SER A 110 -10.17 -15.21 2.51
N LEU A 111 -9.99 -14.11 3.28
CA LEU A 111 -11.08 -13.52 4.05
C LEU A 111 -12.15 -12.93 3.14
N ALA A 112 -11.75 -12.20 2.10
CA ALA A 112 -12.68 -11.60 1.16
C ALA A 112 -13.48 -12.65 0.37
N ALA A 113 -12.82 -13.72 -0.07
CA ALA A 113 -13.43 -14.76 -0.89
C ALA A 113 -14.18 -15.85 -0.08
N PHE A 114 -14.06 -15.88 1.25
CA PHE A 114 -14.50 -17.02 2.06
C PHE A 114 -15.96 -17.41 1.85
N ALA A 115 -16.86 -16.41 1.80
CA ALA A 115 -18.29 -16.63 1.59
C ALA A 115 -18.59 -17.28 0.22
N ASP A 116 -17.81 -16.92 -0.80
CA ASP A 116 -18.02 -17.37 -2.19
C ASP A 116 -17.42 -18.76 -2.46
N ILE A 117 -16.41 -19.17 -1.69
CA ILE A 117 -15.79 -20.51 -1.82
C ILE A 117 -16.72 -21.59 -1.22
N ASN A 118 -17.62 -21.24 -0.30
CA ASN A 118 -18.59 -22.15 0.32
C ASN A 118 -17.95 -23.34 1.09
N LEU A 119 -16.93 -23.05 1.91
CA LEU A 119 -16.29 -24.02 2.81
C LEU A 119 -16.87 -23.94 4.22
N GLU A 120 -16.87 -25.07 4.93
CA GLU A 120 -17.17 -25.08 6.37
C GLU A 120 -15.96 -24.58 7.18
N ALA A 121 -14.75 -24.94 6.76
CA ALA A 121 -13.53 -24.51 7.41
C ALA A 121 -12.39 -24.24 6.42
N LEU A 122 -11.92 -23.00 6.39
CA LEU A 122 -10.67 -22.62 5.73
C LEU A 122 -9.62 -22.27 6.79
N TRP A 123 -8.43 -22.84 6.64
CA TRP A 123 -7.26 -22.58 7.48
C TRP A 123 -6.09 -22.09 6.64
N ILE A 124 -5.34 -21.11 7.16
CA ILE A 124 -4.03 -20.75 6.62
C ILE A 124 -2.96 -21.28 7.57
N ALA A 125 -2.14 -22.19 7.07
CA ALA A 125 -0.88 -22.55 7.69
C ALA A 125 0.16 -21.47 7.33
N PHE A 126 0.33 -20.49 8.21
CA PHE A 126 1.12 -19.27 7.99
C PHE A 126 2.50 -19.35 8.65
N GLY A 127 3.49 -18.62 8.12
CA GLY A 127 4.82 -18.47 8.73
C GLY A 127 5.71 -19.71 8.66
N THR A 128 6.90 -19.71 9.27
CA THR A 128 7.82 -20.87 9.29
C THR A 128 8.50 -21.03 10.63
N GLY A 129 8.91 -22.25 10.97
CA GLY A 129 9.66 -22.50 12.20
C GLY A 129 8.89 -22.08 13.45
N LYS A 130 9.46 -21.16 14.24
CA LYS A 130 8.87 -20.65 15.49
C LYS A 130 7.66 -19.74 15.25
N ASP A 131 7.57 -19.11 14.08
CA ASP A 131 6.51 -18.18 13.71
C ASP A 131 5.38 -18.90 12.93
N PHE A 132 5.33 -20.23 12.99
CA PHE A 132 4.28 -21.00 12.36
C PHE A 132 2.97 -20.90 13.13
N GLU A 133 1.88 -20.59 12.43
CA GLU A 133 0.54 -20.50 13.02
C GLU A 133 -0.52 -21.09 12.07
N LEU A 134 -1.58 -21.67 12.64
CA LEU A 134 -2.79 -22.07 11.90
C LEU A 134 -3.89 -21.03 12.14
N ILE A 135 -4.15 -20.20 11.13
CA ILE A 135 -5.14 -19.12 11.19
C ILE A 135 -6.50 -19.62 10.69
N PRO A 136 -7.56 -19.62 11.53
CA PRO A 136 -8.90 -20.07 11.14
C PRO A 136 -9.67 -18.96 10.41
N ILE A 137 -9.57 -18.90 9.07
CA ILE A 137 -10.23 -17.87 8.25
C ILE A 137 -11.74 -17.81 8.49
N HIS A 138 -12.40 -18.96 8.56
CA HIS A 138 -13.83 -19.06 8.86
C HIS A 138 -14.23 -18.38 10.19
N ARG A 139 -13.40 -18.50 11.25
CA ARG A 139 -13.65 -17.84 12.54
C ARG A 139 -13.37 -16.34 12.49
N VAL A 140 -12.29 -15.95 11.80
CA VAL A 140 -11.94 -14.53 11.63
C VAL A 140 -13.02 -13.83 10.81
N PHE A 141 -13.48 -14.42 9.72
CA PHE A 141 -14.59 -13.95 8.91
C PHE A 141 -15.86 -13.73 9.74
N ASN A 142 -16.27 -14.73 10.54
CA ASN A 142 -17.43 -14.62 11.42
C ASN A 142 -17.30 -13.50 12.47
N LYS A 143 -16.08 -13.15 12.87
CA LYS A 143 -15.81 -12.08 13.84
C LYS A 143 -15.83 -10.69 13.19
N ILE A 144 -15.29 -10.53 11.99
CA ILE A 144 -15.21 -9.22 11.31
C ILE A 144 -16.48 -8.89 10.51
N GLY A 145 -17.23 -9.91 10.10
CA GLY A 145 -18.43 -9.78 9.29
C GLY A 145 -18.15 -9.66 7.78
N PRO A 146 -19.16 -9.96 6.95
CA PRO A 146 -19.02 -9.98 5.49
C PRO A 146 -18.66 -8.61 4.91
N GLU A 147 -19.18 -7.52 5.48
CA GLU A 147 -18.94 -6.17 4.98
C GLU A 147 -17.46 -5.77 5.08
N LYS A 148 -16.84 -6.00 6.24
CA LYS A 148 -15.40 -5.73 6.42
C LYS A 148 -14.55 -6.70 5.62
N ALA A 149 -14.94 -7.97 5.55
CA ALA A 149 -14.24 -8.97 4.76
C ALA A 149 -14.17 -8.57 3.28
N ALA A 150 -15.28 -8.12 2.69
CA ALA A 150 -15.33 -7.65 1.31
C ALA A 150 -14.53 -6.35 1.07
N ALA A 151 -14.35 -5.51 2.09
CA ALA A 151 -13.55 -4.29 2.02
C ALA A 151 -12.03 -4.51 2.23
N LEU A 152 -11.64 -5.67 2.75
CA LEU A 152 -10.25 -5.94 3.15
C LEU A 152 -9.23 -5.86 2.00
N PRO A 153 -9.50 -6.32 0.76
CA PRO A 153 -8.53 -6.23 -0.33
C PRO A 153 -8.10 -4.79 -0.59
N PHE A 154 -9.07 -3.88 -0.76
CA PHE A 154 -8.76 -2.46 -0.95
C PHE A 154 -8.14 -1.85 0.29
N PHE A 155 -8.65 -2.13 1.50
CA PHE A 155 -8.06 -1.62 2.74
C PHE A 155 -6.57 -2.01 2.87
N HIS A 156 -6.23 -3.26 2.56
CA HIS A 156 -4.87 -3.79 2.64
C HIS A 156 -3.95 -3.10 1.62
N ALA A 157 -4.38 -3.02 0.36
CA ALA A 157 -3.64 -2.29 -0.68
C ALA A 157 -3.50 -0.79 -0.34
N PHE A 158 -4.58 -0.16 0.12
CA PHE A 158 -4.63 1.27 0.43
C PHE A 158 -3.68 1.66 1.57
N THR A 159 -3.56 0.80 2.58
CA THR A 159 -2.66 1.00 3.73
C THR A 159 -1.24 0.45 3.50
N GLY A 160 -0.93 0.03 2.27
CA GLY A 160 0.38 -0.44 1.82
C GLY A 160 0.47 -1.96 1.70
N SER A 161 0.87 -2.44 0.53
CA SER A 161 1.13 -3.86 0.24
C SER A 161 2.49 -3.98 -0.47
N ASP A 162 2.81 -5.14 -1.02
CA ASP A 162 4.05 -5.31 -1.78
C ASP A 162 4.05 -4.47 -3.08
N THR A 163 2.87 -4.19 -3.65
CA THR A 163 2.73 -3.41 -4.89
C THR A 163 2.26 -1.97 -4.69
N THR A 164 1.81 -1.61 -3.49
CA THR A 164 1.25 -0.29 -3.19
C THR A 164 1.91 0.40 -2.00
N SER A 165 2.00 1.72 -2.05
CA SER A 165 2.64 2.51 -0.99
C SER A 165 1.81 2.58 0.29
N ALA A 166 2.46 2.89 1.41
CA ALA A 166 1.80 3.14 2.69
C ALA A 166 1.71 4.65 2.98
N PHE A 167 0.80 5.02 3.89
CA PHE A 167 0.72 6.38 4.42
C PHE A 167 1.83 6.61 5.46
N ASN A 168 2.61 7.68 5.28
CA ASN A 168 3.69 7.97 6.20
C ASN A 168 3.17 8.16 7.64
N LYS A 169 3.78 7.48 8.62
CA LYS A 169 3.40 7.43 10.04
C LYS A 169 2.09 6.70 10.38
N TYR A 170 1.33 6.21 9.40
CA TYR A 170 0.05 5.52 9.64
C TYR A 170 0.09 4.10 9.07
N GLY A 171 -0.01 3.12 9.96
CA GLY A 171 -0.06 1.71 9.60
C GLY A 171 -1.48 1.15 9.57
N LYS A 172 -1.58 -0.15 9.26
CA LYS A 172 -2.84 -0.91 9.24
C LYS A 172 -3.62 -0.81 10.54
N LYS A 173 -2.95 -0.90 11.69
CA LYS A 173 -3.61 -0.82 13.00
C LYS A 173 -4.34 0.52 13.19
N SER A 174 -3.65 1.65 12.97
CA SER A 174 -4.26 2.98 13.07
C SER A 174 -5.36 3.20 12.03
N ALA A 175 -5.18 2.72 10.79
CA ALA A 175 -6.20 2.80 9.77
C ALA A 175 -7.44 1.96 10.11
N TRP A 176 -7.25 0.80 10.75
CA TRP A 176 -8.34 -0.06 11.20
C TRP A 176 -9.13 0.58 12.35
N GLU A 177 -8.47 1.28 13.26
CA GLU A 177 -9.14 2.10 14.27
C GLU A 177 -9.99 3.20 13.62
N THR A 178 -9.47 3.88 12.60
CA THR A 178 -10.27 4.86 11.83
C THR A 178 -11.47 4.20 11.16
N LEU A 179 -11.29 3.02 10.56
CA LEU A 179 -12.38 2.27 9.91
C LEU A 179 -13.50 1.91 10.90
N ASN A 180 -13.15 1.53 12.14
CA ASN A 180 -14.15 1.23 13.17
C ASN A 180 -14.92 2.47 13.62
N ASN A 181 -14.34 3.66 13.51
CA ASN A 181 -14.98 4.93 13.88
C ASN A 181 -15.68 5.63 12.70
N PHE A 182 -15.42 5.20 11.46
CA PHE A 182 -16.03 5.73 10.24
C PHE A 182 -16.38 4.57 9.29
N PRO A 183 -17.36 3.71 9.66
CA PRO A 183 -17.76 2.56 8.87
C PRO A 183 -18.40 2.93 7.53
N GLU A 184 -18.84 4.18 7.33
CA GLU A 184 -19.46 4.67 6.09
C GLU A 184 -18.54 4.48 4.86
N VAL A 185 -17.23 4.50 5.05
CA VAL A 185 -16.25 4.24 3.98
C VAL A 185 -16.27 2.80 3.46
N LEU A 186 -16.89 1.85 4.19
CA LEU A 186 -16.89 0.43 3.82
C LEU A 186 -17.48 0.20 2.43
N THR A 187 -18.56 0.92 2.09
CA THR A 187 -19.17 0.83 0.76
C THR A 187 -18.17 1.18 -0.34
N ALA A 188 -17.40 2.27 -0.16
CA ALA A 188 -16.37 2.67 -1.11
C ALA A 188 -15.26 1.61 -1.22
N PHE A 189 -14.77 1.09 -0.10
CA PHE A 189 -13.74 0.05 -0.11
C PHE A 189 -14.20 -1.27 -0.76
N GLN A 190 -15.47 -1.65 -0.58
CA GLN A 190 -16.05 -2.82 -1.23
C GLN A 190 -16.11 -2.66 -2.75
N VAL A 191 -16.61 -1.51 -3.23
CA VAL A 191 -16.66 -1.21 -4.67
C VAL A 191 -15.25 -1.21 -5.26
N LEU A 192 -14.28 -0.61 -4.56
CA LEU A 192 -12.89 -0.58 -5.01
C LEU A 192 -12.18 -1.95 -4.94
N SER A 193 -12.73 -2.91 -4.20
CA SER A 193 -12.26 -4.29 -4.13
C SER A 193 -12.88 -5.19 -5.21
N ASN A 194 -13.75 -4.67 -6.08
CA ASN A 194 -14.48 -5.47 -7.07
C ASN A 194 -14.57 -4.77 -8.44
N LYS A 195 -13.48 -4.80 -9.21
CA LYS A 195 -13.39 -4.29 -10.59
C LYS A 195 -14.10 -2.92 -10.81
N PRO A 196 -13.73 -1.87 -10.04
CA PRO A 196 -14.40 -0.57 -10.15
C PRO A 196 -14.18 0.04 -11.54
N LYS A 197 -15.20 0.73 -12.09
CA LYS A 197 -15.07 1.40 -13.40
C LYS A 197 -14.34 2.75 -13.31
N ASP A 198 -14.54 3.44 -12.20
CA ASP A 198 -13.92 4.71 -11.86
C ASP A 198 -13.78 4.80 -10.34
N VAL A 199 -13.03 5.80 -9.87
CA VAL A 199 -12.82 6.05 -8.44
C VAL A 199 -13.38 7.40 -7.98
N GLU A 200 -13.72 8.28 -8.92
CA GLU A 200 -13.98 9.71 -8.64
C GLU A 200 -15.23 9.88 -7.77
N THR A 201 -16.27 9.08 -8.03
CA THR A 201 -17.52 9.08 -7.26
C THR A 201 -17.33 8.66 -5.80
N LEU A 202 -16.25 7.93 -5.50
CA LEU A 202 -15.93 7.41 -4.17
C LEU A 202 -14.94 8.31 -3.42
N MET A 203 -14.31 9.28 -4.10
CA MET A 203 -13.24 10.08 -3.52
C MET A 203 -13.66 10.91 -2.31
N CYS A 204 -14.94 11.28 -2.18
CA CYS A 204 -15.42 12.01 -1.01
C CYS A 204 -15.26 11.18 0.28
N ASP A 205 -15.69 9.92 0.27
CA ASP A 205 -15.58 9.03 1.44
C ASP A 205 -14.11 8.68 1.72
N ILE A 206 -13.32 8.48 0.66
CA ILE A 206 -11.89 8.20 0.79
C ILE A 206 -11.14 9.41 1.37
N GLU A 207 -11.41 10.63 0.90
CA GLU A 207 -10.80 11.84 1.44
C GLU A 207 -11.15 12.01 2.92
N GLN A 208 -12.43 11.82 3.29
CA GLN A 208 -12.86 11.91 4.69
C GLN A 208 -12.17 10.86 5.57
N PHE A 209 -12.07 9.61 5.11
CA PHE A 209 -11.34 8.58 5.83
C PHE A 209 -9.86 8.96 6.05
N VAL A 210 -9.17 9.46 5.02
CA VAL A 210 -7.77 9.92 5.14
C VAL A 210 -7.66 11.13 6.06
N VAL A 211 -8.61 12.06 6.04
CA VAL A 211 -8.63 13.18 7.00
C VAL A 211 -8.70 12.65 8.42
N LEU A 212 -9.62 11.73 8.72
CA LEU A 212 -9.78 11.15 10.06
C LEU A 212 -8.59 10.28 10.48
N MET A 213 -7.88 9.66 9.54
CA MET A 213 -6.60 9.01 9.84
C MET A 213 -5.57 10.00 10.36
N TYR A 214 -5.43 11.16 9.71
CA TYR A 214 -4.42 12.16 10.08
C TYR A 214 -4.84 13.05 11.25
N ASP A 215 -6.14 13.28 11.42
CA ASP A 215 -6.70 14.15 12.44
C ASP A 215 -8.12 13.72 12.83
N LYS A 216 -8.21 12.85 13.85
CA LYS A 216 -9.47 12.26 14.33
C LYS A 216 -10.52 13.29 14.78
N THR A 217 -10.10 14.52 15.09
CA THR A 217 -11.00 15.60 15.53
C THR A 217 -11.35 16.57 14.40
N SER A 218 -10.89 16.33 13.18
CA SER A 218 -11.11 17.25 12.06
C SER A 218 -12.54 17.18 11.57
N SER A 219 -13.14 18.35 11.32
CA SER A 219 -14.43 18.47 10.64
C SER A 219 -14.27 18.63 9.11
N GLN A 220 -13.05 18.51 8.58
CA GLN A 220 -12.81 18.65 7.15
C GLN A 220 -13.17 17.35 6.42
N THR A 221 -13.76 17.47 5.23
CA THR A 221 -14.02 16.33 4.34
C THR A 221 -13.05 16.25 3.17
N SER A 222 -12.17 17.25 3.01
CA SER A 222 -11.16 17.26 1.95
C SER A 222 -9.75 17.21 2.52
N VAL A 223 -8.90 16.37 1.94
CA VAL A 223 -7.50 16.25 2.34
C VAL A 223 -6.73 17.53 2.12
N ASN A 224 -7.05 18.33 1.08
CA ASN A 224 -6.38 19.60 0.85
C ASN A 224 -6.74 20.66 1.91
N LYS A 225 -8.00 20.70 2.36
CA LYS A 225 -8.42 21.59 3.45
C LYS A 225 -7.78 21.16 4.78
N CYS A 226 -7.79 19.85 5.07
CA CYS A 226 -7.11 19.29 6.24
C CYS A 226 -5.60 19.58 6.21
N ARG A 227 -4.92 19.41 5.07
CA ARG A 227 -3.50 19.79 4.90
C ARG A 227 -3.26 21.24 5.29
N LYS A 228 -4.07 22.17 4.78
CA LYS A 228 -3.95 23.60 5.10
C LYS A 228 -4.14 23.85 6.59
N GLU A 229 -5.16 23.24 7.20
CA GLU A 229 -5.45 23.40 8.63
C GLU A 229 -4.34 22.84 9.53
N LEU A 230 -3.89 21.62 9.24
CA LEU A 230 -2.79 20.98 9.97
C LEU A 230 -1.49 21.77 9.88
N PHE A 231 -1.20 22.34 8.71
CA PHE A 231 -0.01 23.16 8.51
C PHE A 231 -0.12 24.51 9.23
N THR A 232 -1.25 25.21 9.10
CA THR A 232 -1.39 26.61 9.57
C THR A 232 -1.78 26.74 11.04
N LYS A 233 -2.65 25.86 11.55
CA LYS A 233 -3.20 25.97 12.92
C LYS A 233 -2.57 24.99 13.90
N LYS A 234 -2.09 23.83 13.41
CA LYS A 234 -1.48 22.78 14.25
C LYS A 234 0.03 22.63 14.03
N SER A 235 0.65 23.52 13.28
CA SER A 235 2.11 23.60 13.02
C SER A 235 2.75 22.26 12.63
N ARG A 236 2.04 21.40 11.88
CA ARG A 236 2.58 20.12 11.43
C ARG A 236 3.53 20.32 10.25
N PHE A 237 4.68 19.64 10.31
CA PHE A 237 5.63 19.54 9.20
C PHE A 237 5.09 18.67 8.05
N PHE A 238 5.70 18.79 6.87
CA PHE A 238 5.25 18.15 5.63
C PHE A 238 5.08 16.62 5.74
N ASP A 239 5.90 15.95 6.54
CA ASP A 239 5.87 14.51 6.74
C ASP A 239 4.70 14.04 7.63
N GLY A 240 4.00 14.96 8.30
CA GLY A 240 2.81 14.74 9.13
C GLY A 240 1.50 15.23 8.49
N LEU A 241 1.54 15.62 7.21
CA LEU A 241 0.36 16.03 6.45
C LEU A 241 -0.20 14.87 5.60
N PRO A 242 -1.54 14.77 5.43
CA PRO A 242 -2.12 13.81 4.49
C PRO A 242 -1.68 14.13 3.06
N PRO A 243 -1.72 13.19 2.10
CA PRO A 243 -1.37 13.47 0.71
C PRO A 243 -2.24 14.57 0.09
N THR A 244 -1.75 15.23 -0.97
CA THR A 244 -2.62 16.10 -1.78
C THR A 244 -3.72 15.26 -2.42
N ARG A 245 -4.86 15.88 -2.74
CA ARG A 245 -5.93 15.18 -3.47
C ARG A 245 -5.43 14.53 -4.76
N ALA A 246 -4.58 15.23 -5.51
CA ALA A 246 -4.03 14.71 -6.76
C ALA A 246 -3.16 13.45 -6.56
N ALA A 247 -2.34 13.42 -5.50
CA ALA A 247 -1.56 12.23 -5.17
C ALA A 247 -2.45 11.10 -4.62
N LEU A 248 -3.47 11.45 -3.84
CA LEU A 248 -4.41 10.49 -3.28
C LEU A 248 -5.19 9.76 -4.37
N ILE A 249 -5.70 10.47 -5.39
CA ILE A 249 -6.41 9.83 -6.52
C ILE A 249 -5.52 8.79 -7.20
N GLN A 250 -4.25 9.13 -7.48
CA GLN A 250 -3.33 8.18 -8.11
C GLN A 250 -3.05 6.97 -7.22
N HIS A 251 -2.96 7.17 -5.90
CA HIS A 251 -2.83 6.07 -4.94
C HIS A 251 -4.07 5.17 -4.92
N VAL A 252 -5.27 5.75 -4.89
CA VAL A 252 -6.54 5.02 -4.94
C VAL A 252 -6.65 4.20 -6.22
N LEU A 253 -6.29 4.77 -7.38
CA LEU A 253 -6.27 4.05 -8.65
C LEU A 253 -5.37 2.81 -8.58
N ARG A 254 -4.12 2.94 -8.12
CA ARG A 254 -3.22 1.77 -7.99
C ARG A 254 -3.76 0.72 -7.03
N CYS A 255 -4.33 1.15 -5.90
CA CYS A 255 -4.89 0.25 -4.91
C CYS A 255 -6.14 -0.47 -5.44
N ALA A 256 -6.98 0.21 -6.21
CA ALA A 256 -8.14 -0.35 -6.88
C ALA A 256 -7.74 -1.35 -7.98
N TYR A 257 -6.64 -1.08 -8.70
CA TYR A 257 -6.04 -2.05 -9.63
C TYR A 257 -5.67 -3.35 -8.92
N GLN A 258 -4.87 -3.25 -7.85
CA GLN A 258 -4.43 -4.42 -7.10
C GLN A 258 -5.62 -5.16 -6.45
N ALA A 259 -6.47 -4.44 -5.73
CA ALA A 259 -7.56 -5.03 -4.97
C ALA A 259 -8.70 -5.53 -5.85
N GLY A 260 -9.16 -4.72 -6.80
CA GLY A 260 -10.33 -5.01 -7.62
C GLY A 260 -10.03 -5.89 -8.82
N TYR A 261 -8.91 -5.68 -9.50
CA TYR A 261 -8.59 -6.40 -10.74
C TYR A 261 -7.65 -7.58 -10.50
N CYS A 262 -6.60 -7.45 -9.70
CA CYS A 262 -5.74 -8.61 -9.41
C CYS A 262 -6.43 -9.55 -8.41
N TRP A 263 -6.75 -9.07 -7.21
CA TRP A 263 -7.25 -9.91 -6.12
C TRP A 263 -8.75 -10.23 -6.18
N GLY A 264 -9.59 -9.27 -6.58
CA GLY A 264 -11.05 -9.44 -6.63
C GLY A 264 -11.52 -10.53 -7.60
N GLN A 265 -10.65 -10.95 -8.52
CA GLN A 265 -10.90 -12.00 -9.51
C GLN A 265 -10.30 -13.36 -9.11
N CYS A 266 -9.90 -13.55 -7.84
CA CYS A 266 -9.19 -14.77 -7.41
C CYS A 266 -9.96 -16.09 -7.59
N LEU A 267 -11.27 -16.03 -7.78
CA LEU A 267 -12.13 -17.20 -8.02
C LEU A 267 -12.51 -17.41 -9.49
N GLU A 268 -12.02 -16.56 -10.38
CA GLU A 268 -12.21 -16.62 -11.84
C GLU A 268 -10.91 -17.15 -12.47
N LYS A 269 -10.98 -18.01 -13.49
CA LYS A 269 -9.76 -18.57 -14.12
C LYS A 269 -9.01 -17.54 -14.96
N GLU A 270 -9.77 -16.64 -15.57
CA GLU A 270 -9.30 -15.64 -16.51
C GLU A 270 -9.57 -14.26 -15.91
N GLN A 271 -8.51 -13.62 -15.43
CA GLN A 271 -8.52 -12.24 -14.96
C GLN A 271 -8.56 -11.30 -16.14
N GLU A 272 -9.51 -10.37 -16.13
CA GLU A 272 -9.54 -9.23 -17.05
C GLU A 272 -8.82 -8.06 -16.39
N LEU A 273 -7.59 -7.79 -16.84
CA LEU A 273 -6.76 -6.71 -16.32
C LEU A 273 -6.81 -5.50 -17.28
N PRO A 274 -7.22 -4.31 -16.81
CA PRO A 274 -7.20 -3.09 -17.62
C PRO A 274 -5.76 -2.61 -17.85
N ASP A 275 -5.58 -1.64 -18.75
CA ASP A 275 -4.26 -1.01 -18.95
C ASP A 275 -3.80 -0.31 -17.64
N PRO A 276 -2.66 -0.70 -17.05
CA PRO A 276 -2.15 -0.07 -15.83
C PRO A 276 -1.94 1.46 -15.97
N ALA A 277 -1.73 1.97 -17.19
CA ALA A 277 -1.50 3.40 -17.45
C ALA A 277 -2.66 4.29 -17.01
N ILE A 278 -3.90 3.80 -17.11
CA ILE A 278 -5.09 4.52 -16.65
C ILE A 278 -5.41 4.27 -15.17
N TRP A 279 -4.64 3.41 -14.51
CA TRP A 279 -4.79 3.02 -13.10
C TRP A 279 -3.62 3.47 -12.23
N GLY A 280 -3.07 4.65 -12.53
CA GLY A 280 -2.09 5.32 -11.67
C GLY A 280 -0.66 4.78 -11.78
N TRP A 281 -0.34 4.12 -12.90
CA TRP A 281 0.99 3.69 -13.29
C TRP A 281 1.46 4.41 -14.55
N THR A 282 2.78 4.47 -14.75
CA THR A 282 3.41 4.99 -15.96
C THR A 282 4.44 3.97 -16.44
N ALA A 283 4.49 3.72 -17.75
CA ALA A 283 5.49 2.82 -18.32
C ALA A 283 6.91 3.35 -18.08
N ALA A 284 7.78 2.50 -17.54
CA ALA A 284 9.16 2.85 -17.17
C ALA A 284 10.22 2.34 -18.18
N GLY A 285 9.79 1.74 -19.29
CA GLY A 285 10.65 1.04 -20.26
C GLY A 285 10.75 -0.46 -19.97
N ASP A 286 11.18 -1.25 -20.96
CA ASP A 286 11.42 -2.71 -20.84
C ASP A 286 10.25 -3.55 -20.26
N GLY A 287 9.02 -3.07 -20.39
CA GLY A 287 7.83 -3.72 -19.82
C GLY A 287 7.63 -3.50 -18.32
N GLU A 288 8.42 -2.62 -17.69
CA GLU A 288 8.27 -2.25 -16.28
C GLU A 288 7.28 -1.09 -16.09
N TRP A 289 6.64 -1.07 -14.93
CA TRP A 289 5.71 -0.02 -14.51
C TRP A 289 6.23 0.72 -13.28
N ALA A 290 6.11 2.03 -13.28
CA ALA A 290 6.44 2.90 -12.14
C ALA A 290 5.17 3.62 -11.64
N PRO A 291 5.02 3.86 -10.33
CA PRO A 291 3.89 4.60 -9.81
C PRO A 291 3.82 6.02 -10.40
N ASN A 292 2.65 6.41 -10.88
CA ASN A 292 2.35 7.82 -11.15
C ASN A 292 2.01 8.50 -9.81
N TRP A 293 2.95 9.24 -9.23
CA TRP A 293 2.77 9.76 -7.87
C TRP A 293 1.73 10.87 -7.75
N SER A 294 1.60 11.72 -8.77
CA SER A 294 0.76 12.91 -8.75
C SER A 294 0.74 13.53 -10.14
N LEU A 295 -0.43 14.07 -10.54
CA LEU A 295 -0.54 14.90 -11.75
C LEU A 295 -0.15 16.37 -11.51
N LEU A 296 0.07 16.76 -10.25
CA LEU A 296 0.62 18.08 -9.94
C LEU A 296 2.14 18.08 -10.18
N PRO A 297 2.68 19.19 -10.71
CA PRO A 297 4.13 19.40 -10.76
C PRO A 297 4.74 19.35 -9.36
N GLU A 298 6.04 19.04 -9.29
CA GLU A 298 6.78 19.12 -8.03
C GLU A 298 6.65 20.53 -7.43
N ALA A 299 6.48 20.60 -6.11
CA ALA A 299 6.32 21.87 -5.41
C ALA A 299 7.50 22.83 -5.67
N SER A 300 8.71 22.29 -5.85
CA SER A 300 9.92 23.04 -6.23
C SER A 300 9.81 23.73 -7.59
N LEU A 301 9.02 23.16 -8.51
CA LEU A 301 8.80 23.66 -9.86
C LEU A 301 7.57 24.58 -9.94
N ALA A 302 6.59 24.36 -9.06
CA ALA A 302 5.29 25.04 -9.09
C ALA A 302 5.17 26.22 -8.12
N CYS A 303 5.77 26.12 -6.93
CA CYS A 303 5.73 27.18 -5.92
C CYS A 303 6.99 28.02 -6.04
N GLN A 304 6.90 29.07 -6.87
CA GLN A 304 7.96 30.04 -6.96
C GLN A 304 8.21 30.71 -5.58
N GLU A 305 7.23 30.80 -4.67
CA GLU A 305 7.45 31.37 -3.33
C GLU A 305 8.37 30.54 -2.41
N LEU A 306 8.66 29.27 -2.78
CA LEU A 306 9.68 28.44 -2.11
C LEU A 306 11.10 28.72 -2.63
N LEU A 307 11.26 29.57 -3.66
CA LEU A 307 12.57 30.03 -4.11
C LEU A 307 13.26 30.83 -3.00
N SER A 308 14.36 30.28 -2.52
CA SER A 308 15.29 30.98 -1.62
C SER A 308 16.54 31.42 -2.35
N CYS A 309 17.16 32.50 -1.87
CA CYS A 309 18.46 32.96 -2.33
C CYS A 309 19.39 33.18 -1.14
N GLY A 310 20.70 33.04 -1.37
CA GLY A 310 21.75 33.42 -0.40
C GLY A 310 22.56 34.61 -0.93
N CYS A 311 21.87 35.58 -1.54
CA CYS A 311 22.53 36.69 -2.22
C CYS A 311 23.01 37.73 -1.19
N LYS A 312 24.22 38.25 -1.37
CA LYS A 312 24.71 39.41 -0.59
C LYS A 312 24.01 40.73 -0.96
N SER A 313 23.59 40.87 -2.21
CA SER A 313 22.76 41.99 -2.66
C SER A 313 21.66 41.47 -3.59
N CYS A 314 20.41 41.73 -3.21
CA CYS A 314 19.24 41.25 -3.94
C CYS A 314 18.72 42.25 -4.98
N ASN A 315 19.50 43.28 -5.33
CA ASN A 315 19.04 44.32 -6.27
C ASN A 315 19.24 43.93 -7.75
N THR A 316 20.11 42.95 -8.03
CA THR A 316 20.50 42.58 -9.39
C THR A 316 19.68 41.40 -9.93
N LYS A 317 19.68 41.23 -11.27
CA LYS A 317 19.13 40.04 -11.94
C LYS A 317 19.89 38.72 -11.60
N ARG A 318 20.94 38.78 -10.77
CA ARG A 318 21.63 37.59 -10.22
C ARG A 318 20.88 36.98 -9.03
N CYS A 319 19.99 37.73 -8.38
CA CYS A 319 19.12 37.20 -7.34
C CYS A 319 18.05 36.30 -7.96
N LYS A 320 17.99 35.03 -7.51
CA LYS A 320 17.02 34.05 -8.03
C LYS A 320 15.57 34.49 -7.81
N CYS A 321 15.26 35.03 -6.62
CA CYS A 321 13.92 35.53 -6.29
C CYS A 321 13.55 36.72 -7.19
N LYS A 322 14.44 37.71 -7.32
CA LYS A 322 14.19 38.89 -8.17
C LYS A 322 14.11 38.54 -9.66
N LYS A 323 14.91 37.58 -10.13
CA LYS A 323 14.85 37.05 -11.51
C LYS A 323 13.52 36.36 -11.78
N ALA A 324 12.95 35.68 -10.79
CA ALA A 324 11.62 35.07 -10.83
C ALA A 324 10.49 36.07 -10.53
N MET A 325 10.77 37.38 -10.48
CA MET A 325 9.79 38.44 -10.16
C MET A 325 9.13 38.30 -8.78
N LEU A 326 9.80 37.67 -7.82
CA LEU A 326 9.34 37.51 -6.44
C LEU A 326 10.13 38.34 -5.45
N LYS A 327 9.47 38.67 -4.33
CA LYS A 327 10.13 39.19 -3.13
C LYS A 327 10.88 38.07 -2.42
N CYS A 328 12.04 38.38 -1.86
CA CYS A 328 12.73 37.47 -0.98
C CYS A 328 11.88 37.23 0.27
N THR A 329 11.70 35.97 0.64
CA THR A 329 10.94 35.55 1.81
C THR A 329 11.88 35.20 2.96
N MET A 330 11.33 34.85 4.12
CA MET A 330 12.10 34.38 5.29
C MET A 330 12.90 33.09 5.03
N LEU A 331 12.65 32.42 3.90
CA LEU A 331 13.43 31.26 3.47
C LEU A 331 14.79 31.65 2.85
N CYS A 332 14.98 32.92 2.46
CA CYS A 332 16.22 33.42 1.90
C CYS A 332 17.28 33.65 2.99
N LYS A 333 18.53 33.31 2.68
CA LYS A 333 19.73 33.54 3.52
C LYS A 333 20.48 34.82 3.13
N CYS A 334 19.79 35.79 2.53
CA CYS A 334 20.38 37.07 2.18
C CYS A 334 20.37 38.01 3.40
N GLU A 335 21.51 38.61 3.69
CA GLU A 335 21.65 39.67 4.70
C GLU A 335 21.17 41.00 4.08
N ASP A 336 20.45 41.83 4.87
CA ASP A 336 19.93 43.15 4.48
C ASP A 336 19.23 43.20 3.11
N CYS A 337 18.15 42.42 2.98
CA CYS A 337 17.51 42.19 1.70
C CYS A 337 16.65 43.37 1.20
N GLU A 338 17.17 44.14 0.25
CA GLU A 338 16.41 45.18 -0.47
C GLU A 338 15.23 44.63 -1.32
N ASN A 339 15.24 43.33 -1.63
CA ASN A 339 14.15 42.66 -2.35
C ASN A 339 13.17 41.96 -1.40
N GLY A 340 13.28 42.15 -0.09
CA GLY A 340 12.35 41.61 0.90
C GLY A 340 11.03 42.37 0.97
N TYR A 341 10.08 41.85 1.75
CA TYR A 341 8.93 42.62 2.21
C TYR A 341 9.44 43.71 3.17
N LYS A 342 9.05 44.96 2.93
CA LYS A 342 9.30 46.03 3.91
C LYS A 342 8.49 45.70 5.15
N ARG A 343 9.10 45.68 6.34
CA ARG A 343 8.32 45.67 7.59
C ARG A 343 7.43 46.90 7.55
N THR A 344 6.13 46.70 7.37
CA THR A 344 5.16 47.72 7.73
C THR A 344 5.12 47.74 9.25
N GLU A 345 5.46 48.88 9.83
CA GLU A 345 5.35 49.19 11.27
C GLU A 345 3.91 49.03 11.73
N HIS A 346 3.46 47.80 11.98
CA HIS A 346 2.20 47.52 12.68
C HIS A 346 2.12 46.10 13.23
N MET A 347 3.23 45.52 13.67
CA MET A 347 3.24 44.41 14.64
C MET A 347 4.58 44.40 15.38
N GLU A 348 4.84 45.44 16.18
CA GLU A 348 5.82 45.36 17.26
C GLU A 348 5.09 45.68 18.55
N ASN A 349 4.77 44.62 19.30
CA ASN A 349 4.72 44.62 20.75
C ASN A 349 4.59 43.17 21.20
N HIS A 350 5.74 42.51 21.30
CA HIS A 350 6.14 41.77 22.50
C HIS A 350 7.56 41.26 22.29
N ASN A 351 8.52 42.06 22.72
CA ASN A 351 9.79 41.60 23.23
C ASN A 351 10.21 42.58 24.32
N THR A 352 10.22 42.07 25.55
CA THR A 352 11.07 42.45 26.68
C THR A 352 11.02 41.25 27.62
N ASP A 353 12.06 40.70 28.19
CA ASP A 353 13.51 40.79 28.08
C ASP A 353 14.01 39.54 28.81
N ASP A 354 15.13 38.96 28.38
CA ASP A 354 15.88 38.01 29.18
C ASP A 354 16.54 38.77 30.34
N ASP A 355 16.18 38.45 31.58
CA ASP A 355 17.01 38.72 32.75
C ASP A 355 17.35 37.37 33.43
N ASP A 356 18.65 37.11 33.45
CA ASP A 356 19.34 36.00 34.09
C ASP A 356 19.75 36.42 35.50
N GLU A 357 19.09 35.91 36.56
CA GLU A 357 19.67 35.88 37.91
C GLU A 357 19.17 34.66 38.71
N GLY A 358 20.15 33.87 39.20
CA GLY A 358 20.20 33.55 40.63
C GLY A 358 19.31 32.42 41.17
N ASN A 359 19.84 31.20 41.10
CA ASN A 359 19.72 30.10 42.07
C ASN A 359 19.12 30.43 43.45
N GLU A 360 18.05 29.73 43.88
CA GLU A 360 17.94 29.23 45.25
C GLU A 360 16.88 28.11 45.40
N THR A 361 17.32 27.02 46.03
CA THR A 361 16.55 25.84 46.43
C THR A 361 15.56 26.15 47.56
N ALA A 362 14.34 25.63 47.49
CA ALA A 362 13.54 25.30 48.67
C ALA A 362 12.54 24.16 48.37
N ASN A 363 12.75 23.06 49.08
CA ASN A 363 11.77 21.99 49.29
C ASN A 363 10.48 22.55 49.89
N TYR A 364 9.32 22.10 49.41
CA TYR A 364 8.18 21.82 50.27
C TYR A 364 7.40 20.62 49.70
N THR A 365 7.24 19.63 50.57
CA THR A 365 6.34 18.49 50.45
C THR A 365 4.88 18.94 50.64
N ASP A 366 3.95 18.23 50.01
CA ASP A 366 2.80 17.57 50.65
C ASP A 366 1.70 17.28 49.61
N ASP A 367 1.57 16.00 49.28
CA ASP A 367 0.39 15.19 49.54
C ASP A 367 -1.03 15.65 49.08
N ILE A 368 -1.61 14.77 48.25
CA ILE A 368 -2.91 14.09 48.44
C ILE A 368 -4.16 14.58 47.65
N ASN A 369 -4.84 13.54 47.10
CA ASN A 369 -6.22 13.36 46.59
C ASN A 369 -6.52 13.67 45.11
N GLU A 370 -6.82 12.65 44.28
CA GLU A 370 -7.99 11.74 44.23
C GLU A 370 -9.16 12.32 43.42
N ASP A 371 -9.54 11.54 42.39
CA ASP A 371 -10.84 11.40 41.74
C ASP A 371 -11.49 12.57 40.97
N LEU A 372 -11.43 12.49 39.63
CA LEU A 372 -12.58 12.19 38.76
C LEU A 372 -12.14 11.82 37.32
#